data_AF-A0A0A0DMH8-F1
#
_entry.id   AF-A0A0A0DMH8-F1
#
_cell.length_a   1.000
_cell.length_b   1.000
_cell.length_c   1.000
_cell.angle_alpha   90.00
_cell.angle_beta   90.00
_cell.angle_gamma   90.00
#
_symmetry.space_group_name_H-M   'P 1'
#
loop_
_entity.id
_entity.type
_entity.pdbx_description
1 polymer ?
#
loop_
_entity_poly.entity_id
_entity_poly.type
_entity_poly.pdbx_seq_one_letter_code
_entity_poly.pdbx_strand_id
1 'polypeptide(L)'
;MKLLGLLFVLVISYFQFKNWVLIHEENMQAVIGAAYGVFDGTPHWRAFQNRVFSPGLVYALGYVSDKPFILFMAAGIFALNAVLYGLVLHLTGNIARALLAVQGAVLMWIFQHHYWFYSWDLTEALCLLLFTYAALTEKMNRGALAVLILVSMLNKETAVLIGVYFMVRGAAEQWAGRPINHKMIGQGAALAVASVIVTEALRHYLFKFSSLDGVGRDVEHAAFGNHFNYAKNWETLMHFVQRPSAFFLIIVFYVTALISLLAQAIKARNASLIGLSAALTGYALALWVFGVIDEYRIYQPLMWCVALLLVSVNRSTTARS
;
A
#
# COMPACT_ATOMS: atom_id res chain seq x y z
N MET A 1 6.36 -5.85 -30.20
CA MET A 1 5.49 -4.98 -29.35
C MET A 1 5.75 -5.11 -27.85
N LYS A 2 5.85 -6.32 -27.26
CA LYS A 2 6.14 -6.49 -25.81
C LYS A 2 7.46 -5.80 -25.37
N LEU A 3 8.51 -5.88 -26.18
CA LEU A 3 9.80 -5.22 -25.93
C LEU A 3 9.69 -3.68 -25.90
N LEU A 4 8.92 -3.08 -26.83
CA LEU A 4 8.65 -1.64 -26.85
C LEU A 4 7.88 -1.20 -25.61
N GLY A 5 6.92 -2.02 -25.14
CA GLY A 5 6.21 -1.75 -23.90
C GLY A 5 7.13 -1.80 -22.68
N LEU A 6 8.03 -2.78 -22.60
CA LEU A 6 9.04 -2.84 -21.53
C LEU A 6 9.99 -1.64 -21.58
N LEU A 7 10.45 -1.25 -22.77
CA LEU A 7 11.29 -0.06 -22.93
C LEU A 7 10.58 1.21 -22.43
N PHE A 8 9.30 1.38 -22.75
CA PHE A 8 8.49 2.48 -22.21
C PHE A 8 8.45 2.45 -20.69
N VAL A 9 8.22 1.28 -20.08
CA VAL A 9 8.21 1.12 -18.61
C VAL A 9 9.55 1.48 -17.98
N LEU A 10 10.67 1.12 -18.61
CA LEU A 10 12.00 1.49 -18.14
C LEU A 10 12.22 3.01 -18.21
N VAL A 11 11.85 3.64 -19.33
CA VAL A 11 11.99 5.09 -19.52
C VAL A 11 11.13 5.87 -18.52
N ILE A 12 9.86 5.50 -18.36
CA ILE A 12 8.96 6.21 -17.42
C ILE A 12 9.38 5.98 -15.96
N SER A 13 9.88 4.79 -15.61
CA SER A 13 10.42 4.51 -14.27
C SER A 13 11.69 5.32 -13.99
N TYR A 14 12.55 5.51 -15.00
CA TYR A 14 13.72 6.38 -14.88
C TYR A 14 13.32 7.83 -14.61
N PHE A 15 12.34 8.37 -15.34
CA PHE A 15 11.84 9.73 -15.09
C PHE A 15 11.19 9.86 -13.71
N GLN A 16 10.38 8.87 -13.28
CA GLN A 16 9.80 8.84 -11.94
C GLN A 16 10.89 8.82 -10.85
N PHE A 17 11.93 7.99 -11.03
CA PHE A 17 13.05 7.93 -10.09
C PHE A 17 13.84 9.25 -10.08
N LYS A 18 14.11 9.87 -11.23
CA LYS A 18 14.79 11.17 -11.29
C LYS A 18 13.97 12.26 -10.61
N ASN A 19 12.65 12.28 -10.80
CA ASN A 19 11.77 13.18 -10.08
C ASN A 19 11.80 12.92 -8.57
N TRP A 20 11.77 11.64 -8.15
CA TRP A 20 11.92 11.26 -6.75
C TRP A 20 13.23 11.79 -6.16
N VAL A 21 14.38 11.61 -6.84
CA VAL A 21 15.68 12.13 -6.37
C VAL A 21 15.64 13.64 -6.19
N LEU A 22 15.12 14.39 -7.18
CA LEU A 22 15.04 15.85 -7.11
C LEU A 22 14.24 16.35 -5.91
N ILE A 23 13.16 15.66 -5.54
CA ILE A 23 12.31 16.03 -4.39
C ILE A 23 12.99 15.70 -3.06
N HIS A 24 13.80 14.63 -3.03
CA HIS A 24 14.37 14.11 -1.79
C HIS A 24 15.79 14.59 -1.52
N GLU A 25 16.46 15.21 -2.48
CA GLU A 25 17.88 15.59 -2.39
C GLU A 25 18.17 16.45 -1.15
N GLU A 26 17.36 17.47 -0.89
CA GLU A 26 17.52 18.38 0.26
C GLU A 26 17.28 17.69 1.61
N ASN A 27 16.42 16.66 1.64
CA ASN A 27 15.97 15.99 2.87
C ASN A 27 16.47 14.54 2.98
N MET A 28 17.40 14.12 2.12
CA MET A 28 17.78 12.72 1.94
C MET A 28 18.30 12.11 3.25
N GLN A 29 19.10 12.86 4.01
CA GLN A 29 19.65 12.39 5.28
C GLN A 29 18.57 12.18 6.33
N ALA A 30 17.52 13.01 6.36
CA ALA A 30 16.41 12.83 7.29
C ALA A 30 15.62 11.56 6.98
N VAL A 31 15.38 11.27 5.70
CA VAL A 31 14.66 10.06 5.26
C VAL A 31 15.49 8.80 5.53
N ILE A 32 16.80 8.86 5.27
CA ILE A 32 17.73 7.77 5.57
C ILE A 32 17.82 7.54 7.09
N GLY A 33 17.94 8.60 7.89
CA GLY A 33 17.96 8.54 9.35
C GLY A 33 16.68 7.91 9.92
N ALA A 34 15.52 8.25 9.35
CA ALA A 34 14.25 7.63 9.73
C ALA A 34 14.22 6.12 9.46
N ALA A 35 14.84 5.67 8.36
CA ALA A 35 14.92 4.26 8.01
C ALA A 35 15.85 3.50 8.96
N TYR A 36 17.05 4.01 9.22
CA TYR A 36 18.01 3.38 10.13
C TYR A 36 17.57 3.42 11.59
N GLY A 37 16.88 4.49 12.02
CA GLY A 37 16.34 4.61 13.37
C GLY A 37 15.41 3.45 13.74
N VAL A 38 14.75 2.79 12.78
CA VAL A 38 13.97 1.58 13.07
C VAL A 38 14.84 0.45 13.61
N PHE A 39 16.07 0.26 13.12
CA PHE A 39 16.97 -0.77 13.64
C PHE A 39 17.61 -0.43 14.95
N ASP A 40 17.95 0.84 15.13
CA ASP A 40 18.59 1.29 16.35
C ASP A 40 17.61 1.32 17.54
N GLY A 41 16.32 1.13 17.27
CA GLY A 41 15.22 1.26 18.23
C GLY A 41 14.86 2.72 18.49
N THR A 42 15.26 3.61 17.59
CA THR A 42 15.14 5.07 17.68
C THR A 42 14.39 5.67 16.48
N PRO A 43 13.21 5.14 16.08
CA PRO A 43 12.48 5.68 14.95
C PRO A 43 11.93 7.08 15.26
N HIS A 44 11.48 7.82 14.23
CA HIS A 44 10.82 9.12 14.45
C HIS A 44 9.59 9.01 15.36
N TRP A 45 8.84 7.92 15.23
CA TRP A 45 7.65 7.65 16.04
C TRP A 45 7.65 6.18 16.44
N ARG A 46 7.13 5.86 17.63
CA ARG A 46 6.97 4.45 18.05
C ARG A 46 6.15 3.64 17.04
N ALA A 47 5.15 4.27 16.42
CA ALA A 47 4.32 3.65 15.38
C ALA A 47 5.12 3.13 14.17
N PHE A 48 6.36 3.59 13.97
CA PHE A 48 7.21 3.20 12.83
C PHE A 48 8.11 2.00 13.16
N GLN A 49 8.15 1.54 14.41
CA GLN A 49 9.09 0.49 14.85
C GLN A 49 8.83 -0.87 14.20
N ASN A 50 7.60 -1.18 13.79
CA ASN A 50 7.24 -2.43 13.12
C ASN A 50 7.70 -2.50 11.65
N ARG A 51 8.36 -1.46 11.13
CA ARG A 51 8.74 -1.36 9.71
C ARG A 51 10.13 -1.94 9.47
N VAL A 52 10.42 -3.13 9.99
CA VAL A 52 11.79 -3.68 10.07
C VAL A 52 12.27 -4.23 8.73
N PHE A 53 11.38 -4.77 7.91
CA PHE A 53 11.76 -5.48 6.68
C PHE A 53 12.46 -4.58 5.65
N SER A 54 11.85 -3.43 5.29
CA SER A 54 12.40 -2.57 4.22
C SER A 54 13.70 -1.87 4.59
N PRO A 55 13.84 -1.25 5.78
CA PRO A 55 15.14 -0.86 6.29
C PRO A 55 16.13 -2.01 6.25
N GLY A 56 15.73 -3.25 6.57
CA GLY A 56 16.62 -4.41 6.57
C GLY A 56 17.21 -4.71 5.20
N LEU A 57 16.39 -4.59 4.17
CA LEU A 57 16.86 -4.66 2.79
C LEU A 57 17.81 -3.51 2.45
N VAL A 58 17.52 -2.28 2.89
CA VAL A 58 18.45 -1.14 2.71
C VAL A 58 19.78 -1.42 3.40
N TYR A 59 19.77 -1.89 4.64
CA TYR A 59 20.99 -2.23 5.38
C TYR A 59 21.78 -3.33 4.67
N ALA A 60 21.11 -4.39 4.20
CA ALA A 60 21.75 -5.46 3.43
C ALA A 60 22.34 -4.97 2.10
N LEU A 61 21.72 -4.00 1.44
CA LEU A 61 22.29 -3.39 0.24
C LEU A 61 23.56 -2.57 0.52
N GLY A 62 23.78 -2.17 1.78
CA GLY A 62 25.01 -1.50 2.22
C GLY A 62 26.27 -2.36 2.07
N TYR A 63 26.12 -3.70 2.00
CA TYR A 63 27.24 -4.60 1.72
C TYR A 63 27.70 -4.59 0.26
N VAL A 64 26.91 -4.03 -0.66
CA VAL A 64 27.19 -4.06 -2.11
C VAL A 64 27.14 -2.68 -2.78
N SER A 65 26.77 -1.62 -2.06
CA SER A 65 26.63 -0.26 -2.61
C SER A 65 26.89 0.79 -1.55
N ASP A 66 27.66 1.83 -1.90
CA ASP A 66 27.88 3.01 -1.07
C ASP A 66 26.64 3.91 -0.95
N LYS A 67 25.62 3.68 -1.79
CA LYS A 67 24.35 4.43 -1.81
C LYS A 67 23.17 3.47 -1.71
N PRO A 68 23.06 2.69 -0.63
CA PRO A 68 22.12 1.56 -0.56
C PRO A 68 20.66 2.01 -0.59
N PHE A 69 20.34 3.14 0.06
CA PHE A 69 18.99 3.69 0.05
C PHE A 69 18.57 4.13 -1.37
N ILE A 70 19.42 4.86 -2.09
CA ILE A 70 19.12 5.29 -3.47
C ILE A 70 18.95 4.08 -4.39
N LEU A 71 19.81 3.06 -4.25
CA LEU A 71 19.69 1.81 -5.00
C LEU A 71 18.37 1.09 -4.70
N PHE A 72 17.97 1.01 -3.43
CA PHE A 72 16.69 0.43 -3.02
C PHE A 72 15.51 1.17 -3.65
N MET A 73 15.51 2.50 -3.61
CA MET A 73 14.41 3.31 -4.15
C MET A 73 14.32 3.19 -5.67
N ALA A 74 15.47 3.18 -6.36
CA ALA A 74 15.53 2.92 -7.80
C ALA A 74 14.98 1.52 -8.12
N ALA A 75 15.48 0.47 -7.45
CA ALA A 75 15.02 -0.90 -7.67
C ALA A 75 13.53 -1.07 -7.41
N GLY A 76 13.01 -0.48 -6.33
CA GLY A 76 11.59 -0.57 -5.96
C GLY A 76 10.66 0.14 -6.95
N ILE A 77 11.01 1.34 -7.42
CA ILE A 77 10.22 2.06 -8.45
C ILE A 77 10.19 1.26 -9.75
N PHE A 78 11.34 0.78 -10.23
CA PHE A 78 11.41 -0.03 -11.44
C PHE A 78 10.64 -1.35 -11.29
N ALA A 79 10.78 -2.02 -10.14
CA ALA A 79 10.06 -3.27 -9.85
C ALA A 79 8.55 -3.05 -9.85
N LEU A 80 8.04 -2.01 -9.19
CA LEU A 80 6.60 -1.72 -9.12
C LEU A 80 5.97 -1.51 -10.49
N ASN A 81 6.60 -0.68 -11.33
CA ASN A 81 6.06 -0.41 -12.67
C ASN A 81 6.19 -1.62 -13.60
N ALA A 82 7.29 -2.38 -13.52
CA ALA A 82 7.47 -3.61 -14.28
C ALA A 82 6.46 -4.69 -13.88
N VAL A 83 6.24 -4.86 -12.56
CA VAL A 83 5.24 -5.79 -12.02
C VAL A 83 3.85 -5.35 -12.46
N LEU A 84 3.45 -4.09 -12.27
CA LEU A 84 2.15 -3.59 -12.71
C LEU A 84 1.92 -3.85 -14.21
N TYR A 85 2.89 -3.52 -15.06
CA TYR A 85 2.84 -3.80 -16.49
C TYR A 85 2.63 -5.28 -16.78
N GLY A 86 3.44 -6.15 -16.16
CA GLY A 86 3.37 -7.60 -16.35
C GLY A 86 2.04 -8.19 -15.91
N LEU A 87 1.51 -7.75 -14.77
CA LEU A 87 0.23 -8.21 -14.22
C LEU A 87 -0.94 -7.77 -15.10
N VAL A 88 -0.99 -6.51 -15.54
CA VAL A 88 -2.05 -6.03 -16.44
C VAL A 88 -1.97 -6.73 -17.79
N LEU A 89 -0.77 -6.95 -18.33
CA LEU A 89 -0.60 -7.68 -19.58
C LEU A 89 -1.05 -9.14 -19.44
N HIS A 90 -0.76 -9.78 -18.31
CA HIS A 90 -1.22 -11.14 -18.01
C HIS A 90 -2.75 -11.22 -17.91
N LEU A 91 -3.39 -10.28 -17.22
CA LEU A 91 -4.84 -10.27 -17.02
C LEU A 91 -5.63 -9.88 -18.28
N THR A 92 -5.10 -8.97 -19.09
CA THR A 92 -5.86 -8.35 -20.19
C THR A 92 -5.39 -8.78 -21.59
N GLY A 93 -4.15 -9.26 -21.72
CA GLY A 93 -3.50 -9.50 -23.02
C GLY A 93 -3.25 -8.22 -23.84
N ASN A 94 -3.52 -7.03 -23.29
CA ASN A 94 -3.53 -5.78 -24.01
C ASN A 94 -2.40 -4.85 -23.54
N ILE A 95 -1.43 -4.60 -24.43
CA ILE A 95 -0.28 -3.74 -24.17
C ILE A 95 -0.71 -2.30 -23.88
N ALA A 96 -1.68 -1.75 -24.62
CA ALA A 96 -2.14 -0.37 -24.40
C ALA A 96 -2.74 -0.20 -23.00
N ARG A 97 -3.51 -1.17 -22.51
CA ARG A 97 -4.03 -1.15 -21.13
C ARG A 97 -2.91 -1.22 -20.09
N ALA A 98 -1.89 -2.05 -20.32
CA ALA A 98 -0.74 -2.15 -19.43
C ALA A 98 0.05 -0.84 -19.38
N LEU A 99 0.26 -0.19 -20.52
CA LEU A 99 0.92 1.12 -20.59
C LEU A 99 0.08 2.22 -19.93
N LEU A 100 -1.24 2.23 -20.16
CA LEU A 100 -2.16 3.18 -19.50
C LEU A 100 -2.17 3.00 -17.98
N ALA A 101 -2.11 1.77 -17.48
CA ALA A 101 -2.06 1.51 -16.04
C ALA A 101 -0.77 2.07 -15.41
N VAL A 102 0.38 1.81 -16.04
CA VAL A 102 1.68 2.35 -15.57
C VAL A 102 1.69 3.87 -15.67
N GLN A 103 1.26 4.44 -16.80
CA GLN A 103 1.19 5.88 -16.98
C GLN A 103 0.27 6.54 -15.94
N GLY A 104 -0.91 5.96 -15.70
CA GLY A 104 -1.85 6.43 -14.68
C GLY A 104 -1.25 6.39 -13.28
N ALA A 105 -0.56 5.30 -12.92
CA ALA A 105 0.13 5.20 -11.62
C ALA A 105 1.24 6.25 -11.47
N VAL A 106 2.06 6.47 -12.50
CA VAL A 106 3.14 7.48 -12.48
C VAL A 106 2.58 8.90 -12.44
N LEU A 107 1.50 9.19 -13.17
CA LEU A 107 0.85 10.51 -13.12
C LEU A 107 0.29 10.78 -11.71
N MET A 108 -0.40 9.80 -11.12
CA MET A 108 -0.90 9.93 -9.74
C MET A 108 0.25 10.12 -8.74
N TRP A 109 1.39 9.44 -8.94
CA TRP A 109 2.59 9.63 -8.15
C TRP A 109 3.07 11.08 -8.14
N ILE A 110 3.14 11.71 -9.32
CA ILE A 110 3.56 13.11 -9.43
C ILE A 110 2.64 14.03 -8.61
N PHE A 111 1.35 13.75 -8.52
CA PHE A 111 0.43 14.57 -7.72
C PHE A 111 0.47 14.30 -6.22
N GLN A 112 1.03 13.18 -5.77
CA GLN A 112 1.07 12.79 -4.36
C GLN A 112 2.47 12.80 -3.77
N HIS A 113 3.46 13.31 -4.50
CA HIS A 113 4.83 13.29 -4.02
C HIS A 113 4.97 14.05 -2.70
N HIS A 114 5.78 13.49 -1.81
CA HIS A 114 6.13 14.10 -0.53
C HIS A 114 7.56 13.68 -0.21
N TYR A 115 8.36 14.55 0.41
CA TYR A 115 9.76 14.24 0.72
C TYR A 115 9.92 13.16 1.80
N TRP A 116 8.89 12.92 2.61
CA TRP A 116 8.83 11.80 3.56
C TRP A 116 8.52 10.44 2.90
N PHE A 117 8.89 10.21 1.64
CA PHE A 117 8.64 8.92 1.03
C PHE A 117 9.73 7.91 1.40
N TYR A 118 9.38 6.95 2.25
CA TYR A 118 10.35 6.03 2.87
C TYR A 118 10.46 4.69 2.13
N SER A 119 11.47 3.89 2.49
CA SER A 119 11.69 2.57 1.91
C SER A 119 10.51 1.61 2.10
N TRP A 120 9.85 1.65 3.26
CA TRP A 120 8.70 0.78 3.54
C TRP A 120 7.46 1.11 2.71
N ASP A 121 7.33 2.33 2.18
CA ASP A 121 6.17 2.72 1.37
C ASP A 121 6.19 2.02 -0.01
N LEU A 122 7.38 1.78 -0.60
CA LEU A 122 7.54 0.98 -1.82
C LEU A 122 7.23 -0.49 -1.60
N THR A 123 7.73 -1.06 -0.50
CA THR A 123 7.48 -2.47 -0.18
C THR A 123 6.01 -2.71 0.11
N GLU A 124 5.34 -1.78 0.81
CA GLU A 124 3.91 -1.85 1.02
C GLU A 124 3.15 -1.83 -0.31
N ALA A 125 3.47 -0.87 -1.19
CA ALA A 125 2.86 -0.79 -2.51
C ALA A 125 3.02 -2.09 -3.30
N LEU A 126 4.20 -2.70 -3.26
CA LEU A 126 4.48 -3.94 -3.96
C LEU A 126 3.71 -5.11 -3.35
N CYS A 127 3.68 -5.20 -2.02
CA CYS A 127 2.93 -6.24 -1.32
C CYS A 127 1.43 -6.14 -1.63
N LEU A 128 0.87 -4.92 -1.58
CA LEU A 128 -0.53 -4.67 -1.86
C LEU A 128 -0.87 -4.95 -3.34
N LEU A 129 0.03 -4.63 -4.27
CA LEU A 129 -0.15 -4.91 -5.70
C LEU A 129 -0.18 -6.42 -5.98
N LEU A 130 0.78 -7.17 -5.42
CA LEU A 130 0.84 -8.62 -5.55
C LEU A 130 -0.36 -9.29 -4.87
N PHE A 131 -0.76 -8.79 -3.70
CA PHE A 131 -1.95 -9.27 -2.99
C PHE A 131 -3.23 -9.04 -3.81
N THR A 132 -3.40 -7.83 -4.36
CA THR A 132 -4.51 -7.46 -5.23
C THR A 132 -4.61 -8.42 -6.42
N TYR A 133 -3.49 -8.69 -7.09
CA TYR A 133 -3.44 -9.65 -8.18
C TYR A 133 -3.78 -11.09 -7.75
N ALA A 134 -3.28 -11.54 -6.60
CA ALA A 134 -3.59 -12.84 -6.04
C ALA A 134 -5.08 -12.99 -5.71
N ALA A 135 -5.69 -11.94 -5.14
CA ALA A 135 -7.12 -11.89 -4.86
C ALA A 135 -7.94 -11.93 -6.16
N LEU A 136 -7.54 -11.18 -7.18
CA LEU A 136 -8.24 -11.17 -8.48
C LEU A 136 -8.18 -12.53 -9.21
N THR A 137 -7.04 -13.20 -9.17
CA THR A 137 -6.83 -14.45 -9.91
C THR A 137 -7.20 -15.69 -9.13
N GLU A 138 -7.21 -15.61 -7.80
CA GLU A 138 -7.35 -16.74 -6.87
C GLU A 138 -6.33 -17.86 -7.08
N LYS A 139 -5.18 -17.56 -7.72
CA LYS A 139 -4.20 -18.55 -8.18
C LYS A 139 -2.88 -18.57 -7.42
N MET A 140 -2.69 -17.70 -6.44
CA MET A 140 -1.40 -17.62 -5.75
C MET A 140 -1.15 -18.87 -4.89
N ASN A 141 0.04 -19.46 -5.05
CA ASN A 141 0.47 -20.59 -4.23
C ASN A 141 0.49 -20.19 -2.74
N ARG A 142 0.08 -21.11 -1.85
CA ARG A 142 0.02 -20.89 -0.40
C ARG A 142 1.35 -20.45 0.21
N GLY A 143 2.49 -20.98 -0.27
CA GLY A 143 3.81 -20.57 0.18
C GLY A 143 4.13 -19.13 -0.19
N ALA A 144 3.84 -18.72 -1.43
CA ALA A 144 4.01 -17.34 -1.87
C ALA A 144 3.09 -16.38 -1.10
N LEU A 145 1.84 -16.79 -0.82
CA LEU A 145 0.93 -16.04 0.05
C LEU A 145 1.47 -15.88 1.47
N ALA A 146 2.00 -16.95 2.05
CA ALA A 146 2.57 -16.91 3.40
C ALA A 146 3.78 -15.97 3.48
N VAL A 147 4.66 -16.00 2.48
CA VAL A 147 5.80 -15.06 2.38
C VAL A 147 5.29 -13.63 2.23
N LEU A 148 4.31 -13.38 1.36
CA LEU A 148 3.74 -12.05 1.17
C LEU A 148 3.15 -11.50 2.48
N ILE A 149 2.39 -12.32 3.22
CA ILE A 149 1.81 -11.96 4.52
C ILE A 149 2.91 -11.64 5.53
N LEU A 150 3.93 -12.49 5.65
CA LEU A 150 5.04 -12.30 6.57
C LEU A 150 5.79 -10.99 6.28
N VAL A 151 6.14 -10.76 5.01
CA VAL A 151 6.80 -9.52 4.57
C VAL A 151 5.92 -8.31 4.89
N SER A 152 4.62 -8.41 4.65
CA SER A 152 3.68 -7.32 4.93
C SER A 152 3.62 -7.02 6.43
N MET A 153 3.51 -8.03 7.29
CA MET A 153 3.47 -7.88 8.76
C MET A 153 4.75 -7.24 9.32
N LEU A 154 5.91 -7.59 8.75
CA LEU A 154 7.21 -7.04 9.14
C LEU A 154 7.50 -5.67 8.51
N ASN A 155 6.61 -5.16 7.64
CA ASN A 155 6.80 -3.91 6.94
C ASN A 155 5.81 -2.82 7.36
N LYS A 156 4.52 -3.15 7.57
CA LYS A 156 3.50 -2.17 7.98
C LYS A 156 2.25 -2.83 8.55
N GLU A 157 1.57 -2.10 9.42
CA GLU A 157 0.33 -2.49 10.09
C GLU A 157 -0.84 -2.77 9.13
N THR A 158 -0.76 -2.25 7.90
CA THR A 158 -1.76 -2.47 6.84
C THR A 158 -1.85 -3.93 6.39
N ALA A 159 -0.90 -4.78 6.79
CA ALA A 159 -1.00 -6.24 6.66
C ALA A 159 -2.29 -6.83 7.26
N VAL A 160 -2.87 -6.17 8.27
CA VAL A 160 -4.16 -6.56 8.88
C VAL A 160 -5.29 -6.68 7.83
N LEU A 161 -5.20 -5.90 6.75
CA LEU A 161 -6.21 -5.87 5.69
C LEU A 161 -6.25 -7.16 4.87
N ILE A 162 -5.17 -7.94 4.86
CA ILE A 162 -5.19 -9.29 4.27
C ILE A 162 -6.14 -10.19 5.06
N GLY A 163 -6.15 -10.07 6.38
CA GLY A 163 -7.11 -10.77 7.24
C GLY A 163 -8.55 -10.31 7.01
N VAL A 164 -8.75 -8.99 6.93
CA VAL A 164 -10.06 -8.38 6.60
C VAL A 164 -10.59 -8.88 5.27
N TYR A 165 -9.75 -8.96 4.23
CA TYR A 165 -10.12 -9.52 2.93
C TYR A 165 -10.68 -10.93 3.07
N PHE A 166 -10.00 -11.84 3.77
CA PHE A 166 -10.47 -13.22 3.93
C PHE A 166 -11.79 -13.30 4.71
N MET A 167 -11.94 -12.48 5.75
CA MET A 167 -13.20 -12.38 6.50
C MET A 167 -14.35 -11.93 5.60
N VAL A 168 -14.19 -10.80 4.91
CA VAL A 168 -15.25 -10.25 4.07
C VAL A 168 -15.55 -11.15 2.89
N ARG A 169 -14.52 -11.69 2.21
CA ARG A 169 -14.71 -12.66 1.13
C ARG A 169 -15.49 -13.88 1.60
N GLY A 170 -15.12 -14.46 2.75
CA GLY A 170 -15.79 -15.65 3.29
C GLY A 170 -17.26 -15.41 3.62
N ALA A 171 -17.60 -14.21 4.10
CA ALA A 171 -18.99 -13.79 4.29
C ALA A 171 -19.71 -13.49 2.95
N ALA A 172 -19.00 -12.86 2.00
CA ALA A 172 -19.51 -12.48 0.69
C ALA A 172 -19.83 -13.68 -0.22
N GLU A 173 -19.41 -14.90 0.15
CA GLU A 173 -19.80 -16.13 -0.56
C GLU A 173 -21.32 -16.27 -0.67
N GLN A 174 -22.08 -15.81 0.33
CA GLN A 174 -23.55 -15.80 0.29
C GLN A 174 -24.10 -14.97 -0.87
N TRP A 175 -23.51 -13.80 -1.16
CA TRP A 175 -23.89 -12.96 -2.29
C TRP A 175 -23.56 -13.61 -3.64
N ALA A 176 -22.58 -14.50 -3.67
CA ALA A 176 -22.24 -15.33 -4.83
C ALA A 176 -23.12 -16.59 -4.97
N GLY A 177 -24.14 -16.77 -4.11
CA GLY A 177 -25.00 -17.95 -4.10
C GLY A 177 -24.36 -19.21 -3.51
N ARG A 178 -23.27 -19.04 -2.75
CA ARG A 178 -22.55 -20.13 -2.07
C ARG A 178 -22.73 -20.00 -0.54
N PRO A 179 -22.63 -21.08 0.25
CA PRO A 179 -22.70 -20.96 1.70
C PRO A 179 -21.54 -20.12 2.26
N ILE A 180 -21.79 -19.43 3.38
CA ILE A 180 -20.76 -18.66 4.09
C ILE A 180 -19.57 -19.57 4.42
N ASN A 181 -18.36 -19.12 4.09
CA ASN A 181 -17.14 -19.87 4.36
C ASN A 181 -16.55 -19.49 5.73
N HIS A 182 -17.09 -20.10 6.78
CA HIS A 182 -16.65 -19.86 8.17
C HIS A 182 -15.15 -20.18 8.39
N LYS A 183 -14.60 -21.16 7.67
CA LYS A 183 -13.17 -21.48 7.75
C LYS A 183 -12.32 -20.31 7.26
N MET A 184 -12.67 -19.72 6.13
CA MET A 184 -11.96 -18.55 5.59
C MET A 184 -12.11 -17.33 6.51
N ILE A 185 -13.29 -17.15 7.12
CA ILE A 185 -13.50 -16.11 8.13
C ILE A 185 -12.58 -16.31 9.34
N GLY A 186 -12.53 -17.52 9.88
CA GLY A 186 -11.66 -17.86 11.00
C GLY A 186 -10.17 -17.67 10.68
N GLN A 187 -9.75 -18.05 9.48
CA GLN A 187 -8.39 -17.81 8.99
C GLN A 187 -8.09 -16.31 8.86
N GLY A 188 -9.02 -15.52 8.33
CA GLY A 188 -8.87 -14.06 8.22
C GLY A 188 -8.78 -13.39 9.58
N ALA A 189 -9.61 -13.78 10.54
CA ALA A 189 -9.56 -13.30 11.92
C ALA A 189 -8.23 -13.65 12.59
N ALA A 190 -7.76 -14.90 12.46
CA ALA A 190 -6.47 -15.32 12.99
C ALA A 190 -5.30 -14.52 12.38
N LEU A 191 -5.34 -14.25 11.07
CA LEU A 191 -4.33 -13.43 10.39
C LEU A 191 -4.35 -11.97 10.83
N ALA A 192 -5.54 -11.38 11.04
CA ALA A 192 -5.67 -10.02 11.54
C ALA A 192 -5.10 -9.89 12.96
N VAL A 193 -5.47 -10.82 13.85
CA VAL A 193 -4.94 -10.88 15.22
C VAL A 193 -3.43 -11.09 15.22
N ALA A 194 -2.91 -12.02 14.41
CA ALA A 194 -1.48 -12.24 14.28
C ALA A 194 -0.73 -10.98 13.79
N SER A 195 -1.30 -10.25 12.82
CA SER A 195 -0.69 -9.01 12.31
C SER A 195 -0.57 -7.94 13.41
N VAL A 196 -1.61 -7.81 14.25
CA VAL A 196 -1.62 -6.89 15.39
C VAL A 196 -0.60 -7.33 16.45
N ILE A 197 -0.59 -8.62 16.82
CA ILE A 197 0.37 -9.16 17.80
C ILE A 197 1.81 -8.94 17.35
N VAL A 198 2.14 -9.26 16.09
CA VAL A 198 3.50 -9.06 15.56
C VAL A 198 3.87 -7.58 15.56
N THR A 199 2.96 -6.70 15.11
CA THR A 199 3.19 -5.25 15.09
C THR A 199 3.48 -4.73 16.50
N GLU A 200 2.65 -5.08 17.48
CA GLU A 200 2.82 -4.63 18.86
C GLU A 200 4.03 -5.26 19.55
N ALA A 201 4.34 -6.53 19.27
CA ALA A 201 5.55 -7.18 19.77
C ALA A 201 6.81 -6.46 19.25
N LEU A 202 6.89 -6.15 17.95
CA LEU A 202 8.03 -5.40 17.40
C LEU A 202 8.15 -4.01 18.03
N ARG A 203 7.02 -3.30 18.19
CA ARG A 203 6.98 -2.00 18.87
C ARG A 203 7.36 -2.07 20.35
N HIS A 204 7.06 -3.18 21.03
CA HIS A 204 7.36 -3.32 22.45
C HIS A 204 8.82 -3.73 22.69
N TYR A 205 9.33 -4.68 21.91
CA TYR A 205 10.65 -5.27 22.15
C TYR A 205 11.81 -4.50 21.48
N LEU A 206 11.56 -3.81 20.36
CA LEU A 206 12.62 -3.13 19.61
C LEU A 206 12.68 -1.62 19.88
N PHE A 207 11.57 -1.00 20.27
CA PHE A 207 11.51 0.45 20.51
C PHE A 207 12.24 0.83 21.80
N LYS A 208 13.07 1.88 21.73
CA LYS A 208 13.78 2.45 22.87
C LYS A 208 13.32 3.88 23.14
N PHE A 209 13.35 4.74 22.12
CA PHE A 209 12.91 6.14 22.20
C PHE A 209 12.58 6.69 20.81
N SER A 210 11.86 7.81 20.74
CA SER A 210 11.65 8.56 19.50
C SER A 210 12.83 9.48 19.24
N SER A 211 13.32 9.53 18.00
CA SER A 211 14.39 10.45 17.60
C SER A 211 13.91 11.89 17.40
N LEU A 212 12.61 12.17 17.52
CA LEU A 212 12.08 13.52 17.44
C LEU A 212 12.30 14.25 18.77
N ASP A 213 12.73 15.50 18.68
CA ASP A 213 13.00 16.32 19.85
C ASP A 213 11.74 16.50 20.70
N GLY A 214 11.88 16.38 22.01
CA GLY A 214 10.77 16.47 22.98
C GLY A 214 9.82 15.27 23.06
N VAL A 215 9.92 14.25 22.20
CA VAL A 215 8.99 13.08 22.22
C VAL A 215 9.45 12.00 23.21
N GLY A 216 10.77 11.79 23.35
CA GLY A 216 11.34 10.87 24.33
C GLY A 216 10.83 9.43 24.20
N ARG A 217 10.27 8.84 25.26
CA ARG A 217 9.76 7.46 25.25
C ARG A 217 8.39 7.31 24.57
N ASP A 218 7.84 8.39 24.02
CA ASP A 218 6.59 8.35 23.27
C ASP A 218 5.43 7.72 24.07
N VAL A 219 5.39 8.03 25.38
CA VAL A 219 4.44 7.42 26.34
C VAL A 219 3.01 7.82 26.01
N GLU A 220 2.82 9.03 25.47
CA GLU A 220 1.52 9.54 25.05
C GLU A 220 0.96 8.73 23.88
N HIS A 221 1.78 8.40 22.87
CA HIS A 221 1.35 7.59 21.73
C HIS A 221 1.37 6.08 22.01
N ALA A 222 1.63 5.66 23.26
CA ALA A 222 1.48 4.28 23.69
C ALA A 222 0.01 3.86 23.77
N ALA A 223 -0.90 4.79 24.05
CA ALA A 223 -2.34 4.54 24.11
C ALA A 223 -2.97 4.78 22.73
N PHE A 224 -3.89 3.89 22.34
CA PHE A 224 -4.58 3.94 21.03
C PHE A 224 -5.29 5.28 20.77
N GLY A 225 -5.69 5.99 21.83
CA GLY A 225 -6.42 7.26 21.78
C GLY A 225 -5.68 8.41 21.05
N ASN A 226 -4.35 8.43 21.12
CA ASN A 226 -3.55 9.53 20.53
C ASN A 226 -3.32 9.38 19.02
N HIS A 227 -3.82 8.30 18.42
CA HIS A 227 -3.77 8.07 16.98
C HIS A 227 -5.10 8.42 16.29
N PHE A 228 -6.12 8.90 16.99
CA PHE A 228 -7.40 9.29 16.40
C PHE A 228 -7.35 10.71 15.83
N ASN A 229 -7.11 10.81 14.53
CA ASN A 229 -7.05 12.08 13.80
C ASN A 229 -8.39 12.49 13.17
N TYR A 230 -9.48 11.75 13.42
CA TYR A 230 -10.79 11.97 12.76
C TYR A 230 -11.28 13.43 12.80
N ALA A 231 -11.22 14.09 13.97
CA ALA A 231 -11.69 15.47 14.11
C ALA A 231 -10.84 16.45 13.28
N LYS A 232 -9.50 16.33 13.37
CA LYS A 232 -8.56 17.10 12.57
C LYS A 232 -8.77 16.85 11.08
N ASN A 233 -8.90 15.59 10.67
CA ASN A 233 -9.11 15.21 9.28
C ASN A 233 -10.44 15.76 8.74
N TRP A 234 -11.50 15.79 9.55
CA TRP A 234 -12.76 16.42 9.18
C TRP A 234 -12.60 17.92 8.91
N GLU A 235 -11.94 18.65 9.81
CA GLU A 235 -11.64 20.07 9.63
C GLU A 235 -10.80 20.32 8.36
N THR A 236 -9.74 19.54 8.17
CA THR A 236 -8.87 19.60 7.00
C THR A 236 -9.65 19.35 5.70
N LEU A 237 -10.57 18.37 5.66
CA LEU A 237 -11.42 18.14 4.49
C LEU A 237 -12.38 19.30 4.23
N MET A 238 -12.99 19.88 5.28
CA MET A 238 -13.86 21.05 5.09
C MET A 238 -13.07 22.23 4.50
N HIS A 239 -11.82 22.42 4.92
CA HIS A 239 -10.93 23.40 4.31
C HIS A 239 -10.68 23.09 2.82
N PHE A 240 -10.43 21.82 2.47
CA PHE A 240 -10.25 21.42 1.06
C PHE A 240 -11.51 21.56 0.20
N VAL A 241 -12.70 21.35 0.76
CA VAL A 241 -13.97 21.59 0.06
C VAL A 241 -14.14 23.07 -0.25
N GLN A 242 -13.80 23.95 0.71
CA GLN A 242 -13.89 25.41 0.51
C GLN A 242 -12.81 25.95 -0.42
N ARG A 243 -11.64 25.31 -0.46
CA ARG A 243 -10.49 25.68 -1.31
C ARG A 243 -9.96 24.44 -2.04
N PRO A 244 -10.60 24.04 -3.15
CA PRO A 244 -10.23 22.84 -3.87
C PRO A 244 -8.76 22.86 -4.27
N SER A 245 -8.02 21.87 -3.78
CA SER A 245 -6.62 21.63 -4.10
C SER A 245 -6.47 20.35 -4.91
N ALA A 246 -5.28 20.11 -5.49
CA ALA A 246 -4.98 18.82 -6.13
C ALA A 246 -5.23 17.64 -5.18
N PHE A 247 -5.03 17.85 -3.88
CA PHE A 247 -5.29 16.87 -2.84
C PHE A 247 -6.78 16.49 -2.73
N PHE A 248 -7.69 17.46 -2.80
CA PHE A 248 -9.13 17.18 -2.82
C PHE A 248 -9.49 16.24 -3.98
N LEU A 249 -8.93 16.49 -5.17
CA LEU A 249 -9.14 15.65 -6.35
C LEU A 249 -8.61 14.23 -6.16
N ILE A 250 -7.47 14.06 -5.47
CA ILE A 250 -6.90 12.75 -5.14
C ILE A 250 -7.83 11.95 -4.22
N ILE A 251 -8.33 12.58 -3.14
CA ILE A 251 -9.28 11.91 -2.23
C ILE A 251 -10.53 11.51 -3.01
N VAL A 252 -11.13 12.45 -3.75
CA VAL A 252 -12.35 12.18 -4.52
C VAL A 252 -12.10 11.03 -5.51
N PHE A 253 -10.97 11.04 -6.20
CA PHE A 253 -10.58 9.96 -7.11
C PHE A 253 -10.56 8.60 -6.40
N TYR A 254 -9.87 8.46 -5.27
CA TYR A 254 -9.80 7.18 -4.56
C TYR A 254 -11.15 6.74 -4.01
N VAL A 255 -11.90 7.65 -3.39
CA VAL A 255 -13.23 7.35 -2.83
C VAL A 255 -14.16 6.89 -3.94
N THR A 256 -14.24 7.63 -5.05
CA THR A 256 -15.09 7.28 -6.19
C THR A 256 -14.64 5.96 -6.85
N ALA A 257 -13.33 5.75 -7.02
CA ALA A 257 -12.81 4.52 -7.61
C ALA A 257 -13.14 3.29 -6.74
N LEU A 258 -12.89 3.36 -5.43
CA LEU A 258 -13.13 2.26 -4.50
C LEU A 258 -14.62 1.94 -4.34
N ILE A 259 -15.49 2.97 -4.25
CA ILE A 259 -16.95 2.78 -4.22
C ILE A 259 -17.43 2.15 -5.53
N SER A 260 -16.93 2.64 -6.68
CA SER A 260 -17.29 2.09 -7.99
C SER A 260 -16.87 0.64 -8.14
N LEU A 261 -15.67 0.28 -7.67
CA LEU A 261 -15.18 -1.10 -7.67
C LEU A 261 -16.01 -2.01 -6.76
N LEU A 262 -16.39 -1.54 -5.57
CA LEU A 262 -17.27 -2.29 -4.67
C LEU A 262 -18.67 -2.49 -5.29
N ALA A 263 -19.25 -1.45 -5.86
CA ALA A 263 -20.55 -1.53 -6.53
C ALA A 263 -20.52 -2.53 -7.72
N GLN A 264 -19.45 -2.47 -8.52
CA GLN A 264 -19.22 -3.44 -9.60
C GLN A 264 -19.06 -4.86 -9.07
N ALA A 265 -18.34 -5.05 -7.96
CA ALA A 265 -18.16 -6.35 -7.32
C ALA A 265 -19.46 -6.98 -6.84
N ILE A 266 -20.31 -6.18 -6.20
CA ILE A 266 -21.63 -6.58 -5.72
C ILE A 266 -22.52 -6.94 -6.91
N LYS A 267 -22.57 -6.09 -7.94
CA LYS A 267 -23.32 -6.35 -9.17
C LYS A 267 -22.86 -7.64 -9.87
N ALA A 268 -21.56 -7.89 -9.87
CA ALA A 268 -20.93 -9.09 -10.42
C ALA A 268 -21.12 -10.35 -9.57
N ARG A 269 -21.62 -10.21 -8.32
CA ARG A 269 -21.69 -11.28 -7.33
C ARG A 269 -20.35 -12.01 -7.14
N ASN A 270 -19.24 -11.28 -7.23
CA ASN A 270 -17.90 -11.85 -7.12
C ASN A 270 -17.37 -11.65 -5.69
N ALA A 271 -17.47 -12.69 -4.86
CA ALA A 271 -17.06 -12.66 -3.45
C ALA A 271 -15.59 -12.20 -3.25
N SER A 272 -14.67 -12.59 -4.15
CA SER A 272 -13.27 -12.17 -4.05
C SER A 272 -13.13 -10.67 -4.31
N LEU A 273 -13.79 -10.16 -5.35
CA LEU A 273 -13.74 -8.73 -5.66
C LEU A 273 -14.46 -7.89 -4.58
N ILE A 274 -15.54 -8.42 -3.97
CA ILE A 274 -16.21 -7.78 -2.83
C ILE A 274 -15.24 -7.68 -1.65
N GLY A 275 -14.60 -8.80 -1.27
CA GLY A 275 -13.63 -8.81 -0.18
C GLY A 275 -12.46 -7.87 -0.42
N LEU A 276 -11.94 -7.82 -1.65
CA LEU A 276 -10.82 -6.96 -2.02
C LEU A 276 -11.19 -5.48 -1.98
N SER A 277 -12.30 -5.11 -2.62
CA SER A 277 -12.80 -3.74 -2.60
C SER A 277 -13.14 -3.28 -1.17
N ALA A 278 -13.72 -4.16 -0.35
CA ALA A 278 -14.00 -3.85 1.05
C ALA A 278 -12.72 -3.65 1.88
N ALA A 279 -11.70 -4.49 1.69
CA ALA A 279 -10.42 -4.33 2.37
C ALA A 279 -9.70 -3.03 1.97
N LEU A 280 -9.70 -2.66 0.68
CA LEU A 280 -9.12 -1.41 0.20
C LEU A 280 -9.92 -0.18 0.64
N THR A 281 -11.26 -0.25 0.68
CA THR A 281 -12.08 0.79 1.30
C THR A 281 -11.79 0.91 2.80
N GLY A 282 -11.60 -0.22 3.49
CA GLY A 282 -11.16 -0.27 4.88
C GLY A 282 -9.79 0.40 5.08
N TYR A 283 -8.84 0.21 4.16
CA TYR A 283 -7.58 0.95 4.14
C TYR A 283 -7.84 2.47 4.11
N ALA A 284 -8.62 2.94 3.14
CA ALA A 284 -8.88 4.37 2.96
C ALA A 284 -9.61 4.98 4.18
N LEU A 285 -10.55 4.24 4.77
CA LEU A 285 -11.22 4.64 6.01
C LEU A 285 -10.27 4.63 7.21
N ALA A 286 -9.35 3.67 7.30
CA ALA A 286 -8.34 3.66 8.35
C ALA A 286 -7.40 4.88 8.25
N LEU A 287 -7.03 5.30 7.04
CA LEU A 287 -6.30 6.57 6.86
C LEU A 287 -7.11 7.77 7.34
N TRP A 288 -8.41 7.77 7.11
CA TRP A 288 -9.29 8.85 7.56
C TRP A 288 -9.42 8.93 9.09
N VAL A 289 -9.40 7.80 9.79
CA VAL A 289 -9.52 7.76 11.25
C VAL A 289 -8.16 7.95 11.93
N PHE A 290 -7.12 7.29 11.41
CA PHE A 290 -5.83 7.18 12.09
C PHE A 290 -4.69 7.95 11.42
N GLY A 291 -4.73 8.07 10.09
CA GLY A 291 -3.72 8.82 9.34
C GLY A 291 -3.90 10.33 9.48
N VAL A 292 -2.88 11.08 9.07
CA VAL A 292 -2.99 12.53 8.90
C VAL A 292 -3.30 12.77 7.43
N ILE A 293 -4.55 13.12 7.09
CA ILE A 293 -4.99 13.03 5.69
C ILE A 293 -4.19 13.95 4.77
N ASP A 294 -3.71 15.10 5.24
CA ASP A 294 -2.88 16.02 4.45
C ASP A 294 -1.49 15.48 4.09
N GLU A 295 -1.12 14.31 4.60
CA GLU A 295 0.13 13.62 4.26
C GLU A 295 -0.03 12.77 2.97
N TYR A 296 0.20 13.39 1.80
CA TYR A 296 0.01 12.76 0.47
C TYR A 296 0.57 11.34 0.32
N ARG A 297 1.69 11.03 0.99
CA ARG A 297 2.37 9.73 0.85
C ARG A 297 1.51 8.54 1.29
N ILE A 298 0.57 8.74 2.23
CA ILE A 298 -0.19 7.63 2.83
C ILE A 298 -1.12 6.94 1.81
N TYR A 299 -1.47 7.64 0.73
CA TYR A 299 -2.30 7.15 -0.37
C TYR A 299 -1.49 6.47 -1.49
N GLN A 300 -0.18 6.72 -1.57
CA GLN A 300 0.67 6.22 -2.65
C GLN A 300 0.65 4.70 -2.81
N PRO A 301 0.64 3.88 -1.74
CA PRO A 301 0.54 2.43 -1.88
C PRO A 301 -0.71 1.95 -2.65
N LEU A 302 -1.80 2.73 -2.61
CA LEU A 302 -3.05 2.41 -3.31
C LEU A 302 -2.96 2.65 -4.82
N MET A 303 -2.04 3.49 -5.32
CA MET A 303 -1.98 3.88 -6.73
C MET A 303 -1.90 2.70 -7.69
N TRP A 304 -0.90 1.83 -7.51
CA TRP A 304 -0.67 0.71 -8.40
C TRP A 304 -1.81 -0.31 -8.33
N CYS A 305 -2.39 -0.50 -7.14
CA CYS A 305 -3.49 -1.42 -6.94
C CYS A 305 -4.77 -0.92 -7.62
N VAL A 306 -5.10 0.35 -7.46
CA VAL A 306 -6.24 0.99 -8.13
C VAL A 306 -6.02 1.02 -9.64
N ALA A 307 -4.81 1.33 -10.11
CA ALA A 307 -4.47 1.27 -11.53
C ALA A 307 -4.69 -0.14 -12.11
N LEU A 308 -4.23 -1.19 -11.42
CA LEU A 308 -4.46 -2.59 -11.80
C LEU A 308 -5.97 -2.90 -11.87
N LEU A 309 -6.74 -2.51 -10.86
CA LEU A 309 -8.17 -2.80 -10.76
C LEU A 309 -8.98 -2.12 -11.85
N LEU A 310 -8.77 -0.82 -12.07
CA LEU A 310 -9.53 -0.03 -13.04
C LEU A 310 -9.40 -0.57 -14.48
N VAL A 311 -8.22 -1.07 -14.86
CA VAL A 311 -7.99 -1.60 -16.22
C VAL A 311 -8.37 -3.08 -16.40
N SER A 312 -8.49 -3.82 -15.29
CA SER A 312 -8.66 -5.29 -15.30
C SER A 312 -10.09 -5.76 -15.02
N VAL A 313 -10.84 -5.06 -14.16
CA VAL A 313 -12.17 -5.50 -13.70
C VAL A 313 -13.23 -5.49 -14.82
N ASN A 314 -13.07 -4.65 -15.85
CA ASN A 314 -14.00 -4.52 -16.99
C ASN A 314 -14.10 -5.77 -17.90
N ARG A 315 -13.28 -6.82 -17.72
CA ARG A 315 -13.33 -8.07 -18.51
C ARG A 315 -13.79 -9.29 -17.72
N SER A 316 -13.59 -9.32 -16.40
CA SER A 316 -13.94 -10.50 -15.59
C SER A 316 -15.45 -10.68 -15.41
N THR A 317 -16.23 -9.61 -15.56
CA THR A 317 -17.70 -9.63 -15.46
C THR A 317 -18.39 -10.12 -16.72
N THR A 318 -17.76 -9.99 -17.88
CA THR A 318 -18.33 -10.38 -19.19
C THR A 318 -17.93 -11.78 -19.64
N ALA A 319 -16.87 -12.37 -19.08
CA ALA A 319 -16.40 -13.70 -19.46
C ALA A 319 -16.99 -14.86 -18.64
N ARG A 320 -17.85 -14.58 -17.65
CA ARG A 320 -18.51 -15.57 -16.78
C ARG A 320 -20.04 -15.52 -16.82
N SER A 321 -20.62 -14.71 -17.70
CA SER A 321 -22.03 -14.74 -18.10
C SER A 321 -22.16 -15.44 -19.44
#